data_AF-A0A1G4A8X1-F1
#
_entry.id   AF-A0A1G4A8X1-F1
#
_cell.length_a   1.000
_cell.length_b   1.000
_cell.length_c   1.000
_cell.angle_alpha   90.00
_cell.angle_beta   90.00
_cell.angle_gamma   90.00
#
_symmetry.space_group_name_H-M   'P 1'
#
loop_
_entity.id
_entity.type
_entity.pdbx_description
1 polymer ?
#
loop_
_entity_poly.entity_id
_entity_poly.type
_entity_poly.pdbx_seq_one_letter_code
_entity_poly.pdbx_strand_id
1 'polypeptide(L)'
;MFSGRGFNIDTLNVAPTHDATLSRITVVLKGDDSSLDLCIKQLRKLINVVDVTDFKEGQAVSRELVLVKVKADAKTRSEIMQICDIFRAKIVNVGHSEVIVEATGDEGKVAAFLGLLEPFGIIELARTGQLALKR
;
A
#
# COMPACT_ATOMS: atom_id res chain seq x y z
N MET A 1 -19.49 -4.26 7.37
CA MET A 1 -19.09 -3.77 8.71
C MET A 1 -18.44 -2.40 8.64
N PHE A 2 -17.40 -2.21 7.82
CA PHE A 2 -16.75 -0.91 7.64
C PHE A 2 -17.65 0.12 6.93
N SER A 3 -18.23 -0.25 5.79
CA SER A 3 -19.16 0.61 5.03
C SER A 3 -20.47 0.91 5.77
N GLY A 4 -21.08 -0.09 6.39
CA GLY A 4 -22.35 0.06 7.11
C GLY A 4 -22.30 0.91 8.38
N ARG A 5 -21.13 1.39 8.80
CA ARG A 5 -20.95 2.26 9.98
C ARG A 5 -20.12 3.52 9.70
N GLY A 6 -19.83 3.80 8.42
CA GLY A 6 -19.15 5.04 8.03
C GLY A 6 -17.66 5.11 8.37
N PHE A 7 -16.99 3.98 8.59
CA PHE A 7 -15.53 3.98 8.75
C PHE A 7 -14.87 4.27 7.41
N ASN A 8 -14.09 5.33 7.33
CA ASN A 8 -13.38 5.71 6.11
C ASN A 8 -12.11 4.84 5.98
N ILE A 9 -12.19 3.82 5.15
CA ILE A 9 -11.05 2.95 4.84
C ILE A 9 -10.18 3.67 3.81
N ASP A 10 -8.91 3.86 4.13
CA ASP A 10 -7.92 4.36 3.18
C ASP A 10 -7.31 3.22 2.38
N THR A 11 -6.84 2.18 3.08
CA THR A 11 -6.34 0.96 2.44
C THR A 11 -6.82 -0.28 3.20
N LEU A 12 -7.05 -1.36 2.45
CA LEU A 12 -7.38 -2.67 3.00
C LEU A 12 -6.69 -3.73 2.17
N ASN A 13 -5.99 -4.64 2.84
CA ASN A 13 -5.51 -5.87 2.21
C ASN A 13 -5.92 -7.08 3.03
N VAL A 14 -6.01 -8.21 2.34
CA VAL A 14 -6.27 -9.51 2.94
C VAL A 14 -5.50 -10.57 2.18
N ALA A 15 -4.84 -11.44 2.91
CA ALA A 15 -4.18 -12.62 2.35
C ALA A 15 -4.17 -13.76 3.38
N PRO A 16 -4.10 -15.02 2.94
CA PRO A 16 -3.85 -16.15 3.83
C PRO A 16 -2.54 -15.98 4.61
N THR A 17 -2.47 -16.57 5.81
CA THR A 17 -1.23 -16.63 6.58
C THR A 17 -0.45 -17.92 6.28
N HIS A 18 0.62 -18.19 7.05
CA HIS A 18 1.32 -19.48 7.01
C HIS A 18 0.43 -20.64 7.50
N ASP A 19 -0.58 -20.34 8.32
CA ASP A 19 -1.69 -21.23 8.61
C ASP A 19 -2.81 -20.95 7.60
N ALA A 20 -3.11 -21.94 6.76
CA ALA A 20 -4.11 -21.84 5.70
C ALA A 20 -5.56 -21.67 6.22
N THR A 21 -5.79 -21.93 7.51
CA THR A 21 -7.10 -21.70 8.15
C THR A 21 -7.32 -20.24 8.55
N LEU A 22 -6.26 -19.43 8.53
CA LEU A 22 -6.26 -18.04 8.95
C LEU A 22 -5.88 -17.10 7.80
N SER A 23 -6.59 -15.98 7.73
CA SER A 23 -6.24 -14.85 6.87
C SER A 23 -5.86 -13.65 7.71
N ARG A 24 -4.87 -12.88 7.26
CA ARG A 24 -4.50 -11.60 7.87
C ARG A 24 -5.09 -10.47 7.06
N ILE A 25 -5.76 -9.55 7.76
CA ILE A 25 -6.29 -8.32 7.19
C ILE A 25 -5.50 -7.16 7.78
N THR A 26 -4.97 -6.26 6.94
CA THR A 26 -4.44 -4.97 7.39
C THR A 26 -5.34 -3.89 6.85
N VAL A 27 -5.79 -2.99 7.73
CA VAL A 27 -6.69 -1.89 7.36
C VAL A 27 -6.11 -0.59 7.89
N VAL A 28 -5.99 0.41 7.02
CA VAL A 28 -5.70 1.79 7.40
C VAL A 28 -7.00 2.57 7.39
N LEU A 29 -7.35 3.18 8.51
CA LEU A 29 -8.57 3.98 8.67
C LEU A 29 -8.21 5.47 8.77
N LYS A 30 -9.03 6.32 8.14
CA LYS A 30 -9.02 7.77 8.34
C LYS A 30 -10.11 8.12 9.35
N GLY A 31 -9.70 8.58 10.53
CA GLY A 31 -10.63 8.94 11.60
C GLY A 31 -9.89 9.35 12.88
N ASP A 32 -10.67 9.60 13.93
CA ASP A 32 -10.16 9.87 15.27
C ASP A 32 -9.98 8.57 16.08
N ASP A 33 -9.25 8.67 17.20
CA ASP A 33 -9.01 7.54 18.11
C ASP A 33 -10.32 6.91 18.61
N SER A 34 -11.37 7.70 18.79
CA SER A 34 -12.70 7.22 19.20
C SER A 34 -13.31 6.28 18.15
N SER A 35 -13.20 6.63 16.87
CA SER A 35 -13.67 5.81 15.76
C SER A 35 -12.87 4.51 15.65
N LEU A 36 -11.54 4.59 15.83
CA LEU A 36 -10.67 3.41 15.81
C LEU A 36 -11.01 2.43 16.95
N ASP A 37 -11.16 2.93 18.18
CA ASP A 37 -11.52 2.11 19.35
C ASP A 37 -12.89 1.44 19.16
N LEU A 38 -13.89 2.18 18.64
CA LEU A 38 -15.18 1.60 18.30
C LEU A 38 -15.04 0.50 17.24
N CYS A 39 -14.23 0.71 16.21
CA CYS A 39 -13.99 -0.29 15.17
C CYS A 39 -13.41 -1.59 15.76
N ILE A 40 -12.36 -1.47 16.57
CA ILE A 40 -11.70 -2.60 17.25
C ILE A 40 -12.69 -3.36 18.14
N LYS A 41 -13.47 -2.65 18.95
CA LYS A 41 -14.50 -3.25 19.82
C LYS A 41 -15.55 -4.00 19.03
N GLN A 42 -15.92 -3.53 17.84
CA GLN A 42 -16.89 -4.22 17.00
C GLN A 42 -16.28 -5.44 16.33
N LEU A 43 -15.04 -5.36 15.83
CA LEU A 43 -14.33 -6.50 15.22
C LEU A 43 -14.19 -7.66 16.21
N ARG A 44 -13.87 -7.38 17.47
CA ARG A 44 -13.76 -8.39 18.54
C ARG A 44 -15.07 -9.12 18.89
N LYS A 45 -16.23 -8.61 18.47
CA LYS A 45 -17.52 -9.29 18.67
C LYS A 45 -17.80 -10.34 17.61
N LEU A 46 -17.03 -10.37 16.53
CA LEU A 46 -17.24 -11.31 15.44
C LEU A 46 -16.57 -12.64 15.76
N ILE A 47 -17.32 -13.74 15.63
CA ILE A 47 -16.85 -15.10 15.93
C ILE A 47 -15.64 -15.48 15.05
N ASN A 48 -15.59 -14.98 13.82
CA ASN A 48 -14.54 -15.25 12.85
C ASN A 48 -13.31 -14.32 12.98
N VAL A 49 -13.25 -13.48 14.01
CA VAL A 49 -12.09 -12.63 14.30
C VAL A 49 -11.31 -13.24 15.45
N VAL A 50 -10.12 -13.76 15.14
CA VAL A 50 -9.24 -14.41 16.13
C VAL A 50 -8.54 -13.37 17.00
N ASP A 51 -8.00 -12.31 16.41
CA ASP A 51 -7.33 -11.22 17.13
C ASP A 51 -7.44 -9.90 16.36
N VAL A 52 -7.36 -8.79 17.10
CA VAL A 52 -7.29 -7.43 16.56
C VAL A 52 -6.21 -6.65 17.30
N THR A 53 -5.16 -6.30 16.56
CA THR A 53 -4.04 -5.49 17.03
C THR A 53 -4.09 -4.11 16.36
N ASP A 54 -4.00 -3.06 17.18
CA ASP A 54 -3.78 -1.68 16.76
C ASP A 54 -2.27 -1.36 16.81
N PHE A 55 -1.77 -0.61 15.84
CA PHE A 55 -0.39 -0.19 15.74
C PHE A 55 -0.29 1.33 15.84
N LYS A 56 0.27 1.82 16.95
CA LYS A 56 0.67 3.23 17.05
C LYS A 56 1.97 3.49 16.29
N GLU A 57 2.27 4.77 16.08
CA GLU A 57 3.51 5.19 15.46
C GLU A 57 4.72 4.55 16.15
N GLY A 58 5.65 4.01 15.35
CA GLY A 58 6.84 3.32 15.87
C GLY A 58 6.61 1.88 16.35
N GLN A 59 5.38 1.33 16.36
CA GLN A 59 5.13 -0.04 16.86
C GLN A 59 5.18 -1.13 15.79
N ALA A 60 5.10 -0.77 14.51
CA ALA A 60 5.09 -1.72 13.41
C ALA A 60 6.12 -1.37 12.33
N VAL A 61 6.63 -2.41 11.66
CA VAL A 61 7.21 -2.28 10.32
C VAL A 61 6.06 -2.33 9.33
N SER A 62 5.87 -1.25 8.58
CA SER A 62 4.89 -1.19 7.49
C SER A 62 5.57 -1.08 6.13
N ARG A 63 5.00 -1.79 5.15
CA ARG A 63 5.42 -1.79 3.75
C ARG A 63 4.22 -1.92 2.84
N GLU A 64 4.28 -1.32 1.67
CA GLU A 64 3.38 -1.61 0.56
C GLU A 64 4.18 -1.87 -0.71
N LEU A 65 3.58 -2.60 -1.64
CA LEU A 65 4.07 -2.77 -3.00
C LEU A 65 3.19 -1.95 -3.95
N VAL A 66 3.84 -1.29 -4.90
CA VAL A 66 3.17 -0.55 -5.97
C VAL A 66 3.69 -0.99 -7.32
N LEU A 67 2.76 -1.12 -8.27
CA LEU A 67 3.03 -1.21 -9.69
C LEU A 67 2.52 0.06 -10.35
N VAL A 68 3.41 0.78 -11.03
CA VAL A 68 3.07 2.02 -11.71
C VAL A 68 3.47 1.91 -13.18
N LYS A 69 2.51 2.14 -14.07
CA LYS A 69 2.71 2.27 -15.51
C LYS A 69 2.80 3.75 -15.83
N VAL A 70 3.88 4.17 -16.47
CA VAL A 70 4.19 5.58 -16.76
C VAL A 70 4.53 5.74 -18.24
N LYS A 71 4.11 6.84 -18.85
CA LYS A 71 4.52 7.17 -20.23
C LYS A 71 6.03 7.38 -20.29
N ALA A 72 6.66 6.82 -21.30
CA ALA A 72 8.10 6.90 -21.48
C ALA A 72 8.45 6.87 -22.98
N ASP A 73 8.97 7.99 -23.47
CA ASP A 73 9.53 8.09 -24.82
C ASP A 73 11.06 7.96 -24.80
N ALA A 74 11.71 8.07 -25.95
CA ALA A 74 13.17 7.95 -26.05
C ALA A 74 13.95 9.02 -25.26
N LYS A 75 13.31 10.17 -24.93
CA LYS A 75 13.94 11.27 -24.20
C LYS A 75 13.75 11.14 -22.70
N THR A 76 12.56 10.73 -22.24
CA THR A 76 12.24 10.65 -20.81
C THR A 76 12.65 9.32 -20.18
N ARG A 77 12.84 8.26 -20.99
CA ARG A 77 13.14 6.92 -20.47
C ARG A 77 14.37 6.86 -19.58
N SER A 78 15.47 7.52 -19.95
CA SER A 78 16.69 7.51 -19.13
C SER A 78 16.48 8.15 -17.76
N GLU A 79 15.70 9.22 -17.69
CA GLU A 79 15.40 9.91 -16.44
C GLU A 79 14.52 9.04 -15.51
N ILE A 80 13.49 8.39 -16.07
CA ILE A 80 12.66 7.45 -15.33
C ILE A 80 13.52 6.29 -14.78
N MET A 81 14.46 5.76 -15.57
CA MET A 81 15.37 4.70 -15.10
C MET A 81 16.24 5.17 -13.94
N GLN A 82 16.77 6.40 -13.99
CA GLN A 82 17.56 6.97 -12.88
C GLN A 82 16.72 7.12 -11.61
N ILE A 83 15.47 7.58 -11.71
CA ILE A 83 14.55 7.65 -10.57
C ILE A 83 14.33 6.25 -9.99
N CYS A 84 14.12 5.24 -10.85
CA CYS A 84 13.97 3.86 -10.40
C CYS A 84 15.19 3.39 -9.62
N ASP A 85 16.41 3.67 -10.11
CA ASP A 85 17.65 3.27 -9.45
C ASP A 85 17.79 3.91 -8.06
N ILE A 86 17.50 5.21 -7.94
CA ILE A 86 17.55 5.95 -6.65
C ILE A 86 16.59 5.34 -5.63
N PHE A 87 15.37 5.01 -6.04
CA PHE A 87 14.35 4.43 -5.16
C PHE A 87 14.51 2.92 -4.95
N ARG A 88 15.50 2.29 -5.60
CA ARG A 88 15.67 0.84 -5.66
C ARG A 88 14.39 0.14 -6.15
N ALA A 89 13.72 0.78 -7.10
CA ALA A 89 12.56 0.25 -7.79
C ALA A 89 13.03 -0.66 -8.94
N LYS A 90 12.16 -1.58 -9.37
CA LYS A 90 12.46 -2.56 -10.39
C LYS A 90 11.59 -2.32 -11.61
N ILE A 91 12.20 -2.13 -12.76
CA ILE A 91 11.46 -2.06 -14.03
C ILE A 91 11.03 -3.48 -14.39
N VAL A 92 9.72 -3.71 -14.46
CA VAL A 92 9.15 -5.04 -14.75
C VAL A 92 8.75 -5.19 -16.21
N ASN A 93 8.49 -4.10 -16.92
CA ASN A 93 8.17 -4.10 -18.34
C ASN A 93 8.62 -2.81 -19.03
N VAL A 94 9.08 -2.90 -20.28
CA VAL A 94 9.44 -1.75 -21.12
C VAL A 94 8.72 -1.87 -22.45
N GLY A 95 7.79 -0.95 -22.70
CA GLY A 95 7.13 -0.78 -23.98
C GLY A 95 7.77 0.32 -24.83
N HIS A 96 7.24 0.55 -26.03
CA HIS A 96 7.72 1.62 -26.90
C HIS A 96 7.43 3.02 -26.35
N SER A 97 6.28 3.21 -25.71
CA SER A 97 5.77 4.49 -25.21
C SER A 97 5.49 4.50 -23.71
N GLU A 98 5.83 3.41 -23.00
CA GLU A 98 5.54 3.25 -21.58
C GLU A 98 6.56 2.34 -20.89
N VAL A 99 6.64 2.45 -19.57
CA VAL A 99 7.35 1.52 -18.71
C VAL A 99 6.46 1.16 -17.53
N ILE A 100 6.61 -0.07 -17.03
CA ILE A 100 5.97 -0.50 -15.79
C ILE A 100 7.07 -0.74 -14.76
N VAL A 101 6.89 -0.11 -13.60
CA VAL A 101 7.86 -0.15 -12.50
C VAL A 101 7.18 -0.69 -11.24
N GLU A 102 7.87 -1.60 -10.58
CA GLU A 102 7.56 -2.11 -9.26
C GLU A 102 8.39 -1.36 -8.21
N ALA A 103 7.75 -0.85 -7.16
CA ALA A 103 8.45 -0.30 -6.01
C ALA A 103 7.87 -0.86 -4.71
N THR A 104 8.71 -0.93 -3.69
CA THR A 104 8.31 -1.32 -2.34
C THR A 104 8.93 -0.36 -1.32
N GLY A 105 8.14 0.05 -0.34
CA GLY A 105 8.54 1.04 0.65
C GLY A 105 7.50 1.21 1.75
N ASP A 106 7.83 2.06 2.72
CA ASP A 106 6.79 2.69 3.54
C ASP A 106 6.00 3.71 2.70
N GLU A 107 4.91 4.21 3.28
CA GLU A 107 4.02 5.16 2.62
C GLU A 107 4.75 6.42 2.15
N GLY A 108 5.69 6.93 2.96
CA GLY A 108 6.47 8.12 2.62
C GLY A 108 7.37 7.90 1.39
N LYS A 109 8.10 6.78 1.35
CA LYS A 109 8.94 6.43 0.21
C LYS A 109 8.11 6.24 -1.07
N VAL A 110 6.97 5.56 -0.98
CA VAL A 110 6.09 5.32 -2.12
C VAL A 110 5.47 6.62 -2.62
N ALA A 111 4.99 7.48 -1.72
CA ALA A 111 4.44 8.78 -2.09
C ALA A 111 5.48 9.66 -2.79
N ALA A 112 6.71 9.71 -2.26
CA ALA A 112 7.80 10.45 -2.89
C ALA A 112 8.17 9.90 -4.28
N PHE A 113 8.20 8.58 -4.44
CA PHE A 113 8.45 7.92 -5.72
C PHE A 113 7.38 8.27 -6.76
N LEU A 114 6.10 8.17 -6.39
CA LEU A 114 4.99 8.51 -7.27
C LEU A 114 4.99 10.00 -7.65
N GLY A 115 5.31 10.89 -6.70
CA GLY A 115 5.41 12.33 -6.97
C GLY A 115 6.51 12.70 -7.98
N LEU A 116 7.63 11.95 -8.00
CA LEU A 116 8.66 12.13 -9.03
C LEU A 116 8.25 11.58 -10.39
N LEU A 117 7.35 10.58 -10.43
CA LEU A 117 6.87 9.98 -11.67
C LEU A 117 5.66 10.72 -12.28
N GLU A 118 4.94 11.49 -11.47
CA GLU A 118 3.75 12.25 -11.88
C GLU A 118 3.98 13.15 -13.11
N PRO A 119 5.09 13.92 -13.22
CA PRO A 119 5.34 14.78 -14.38
C PRO A 119 5.48 14.04 -15.72
N PHE A 120 5.90 12.76 -15.71
CA PHE A 120 6.02 11.96 -16.92
C PHE A 120 4.66 11.44 -17.42
N GLY A 121 3.63 11.49 -16.57
CA GLY A 121 2.29 10.99 -16.87
C GLY A 121 2.10 9.54 -16.47
N ILE A 122 1.59 9.34 -15.26
CA ILE A 122 1.13 8.03 -14.77
C ILE A 122 -0.10 7.60 -15.58
N ILE A 123 -0.04 6.40 -16.17
CA ILE A 123 -1.12 5.80 -16.95
C ILE A 123 -2.00 4.94 -16.04
N GLU A 124 -1.37 4.14 -15.18
CA GLU A 124 -2.04 3.17 -14.33
C GLU A 124 -1.25 2.96 -13.04
N LEU A 125 -1.96 2.76 -11.93
CA LEU A 125 -1.37 2.53 -10.61
C LEU A 125 -2.14 1.42 -9.91
N ALA A 126 -1.42 0.39 -9.47
CA ALA A 126 -1.93 -0.63 -8.57
C ALA A 126 -1.12 -0.61 -7.28
N ARG A 127 -1.80 -0.61 -6.13
CA ARG A 127 -1.19 -0.61 -4.79
C ARG A 127 -1.76 -1.76 -3.99
N THR A 128 -0.92 -2.43 -3.21
CA THR A 128 -1.38 -3.51 -2.32
C THR A 128 -2.07 -2.99 -1.06
N GLY A 129 -1.94 -1.70 -0.73
CA GLY A 129 -2.19 -1.21 0.62
C GLY A 129 -1.09 -1.64 1.60
N GLN A 130 -1.11 -1.09 2.82
CA GLN A 130 -0.07 -1.35 3.82
C GLN A 130 -0.17 -2.78 4.36
N LEU A 131 0.94 -3.49 4.37
CA LEU A 131 1.20 -4.67 5.20
C LEU A 131 1.89 -4.23 6.47
N ALA A 132 1.50 -4.76 7.62
CA ALA A 132 2.10 -4.41 8.90
C ALA A 132 2.38 -5.64 9.77
N LEU A 133 3.56 -5.64 10.39
CA LEU A 133 3.92 -6.57 11.46
C LEU A 133 4.47 -5.78 12.64
N LYS A 134 4.15 -6.25 13.86
CA LYS A 134 4.71 -5.70 15.09
C LYS A 134 6.25 -5.79 15.03
N ARG A 135 6.93 -4.73 15.46
CA ARG A 135 8.37 -4.75 15.67
C ARG A 135 8.78 -5.76 16.74
#